data_AF-A0A0A5G7U2-F1
#
_entry.id   AF-A0A0A5G7U2-F1
#
_cell.length_a   1.000
_cell.length_b   1.000
_cell.length_c   1.000
_cell.angle_alpha   90.00
_cell.angle_beta   90.00
_cell.angle_gamma   90.00
#
_symmetry.space_group_name_H-M   'P 1'
#
loop_
_entity.id
_entity.type
_entity.pdbx_description
1 polymer ?
#
loop_
_entity_poly.entity_id
_entity_poly.type
_entity_poly.pdbx_seq_one_letter_code
_entity_poly.pdbx_strand_id
1 'polypeptide(L)'
;MAKTKQKRSLGLVPVYAVLIFASLFSLFPFYWMFVMSTRPSEAYNSIPPALIPGTKLVENFQRVLDSIPFFQSMWNTVLLCTSVTLVVLFISSLAGFAFAKFEFPGKNFFFVAILLTMVIPPQLGLIPQYYLVSELGWLDTLFGAGILYLLNPLGIFLMRQYISQSVPDELIEAAKLDGCSNFRIYRSIVLPIVKPAFATLGIIVFTLVWGEFLWQFTVLRSPESYTLQVALASLNNAYNIDFGMLLSGVFWATAPLIIIFLLFNKLFISSITEGSVKS
;
A
#
# COMPACT_ATOMS: atom_id res chain seq x y z
N MET A 1 44.74 -14.19 14.86
CA MET A 1 44.10 -15.20 15.73
C MET A 1 43.31 -14.48 16.82
N ALA A 2 41.97 -14.54 16.78
CA ALA A 2 41.06 -14.51 17.93
C ALA A 2 39.62 -14.44 17.37
N LYS A 3 39.06 -15.60 17.02
CA LYS A 3 37.63 -15.75 16.77
C LYS A 3 36.92 -15.59 18.10
N THR A 4 36.29 -14.45 18.35
CA THR A 4 35.41 -14.24 19.50
C THR A 4 34.19 -15.15 19.31
N LYS A 5 34.21 -16.32 19.97
CA LYS A 5 33.06 -17.23 20.06
C LYS A 5 31.94 -16.47 20.78
N GLN A 6 31.00 -15.95 20.00
CA GLN A 6 29.73 -15.40 20.48
C GLN A 6 29.04 -16.52 21.27
N LYS A 7 29.00 -16.40 22.60
CA LYS A 7 28.17 -17.24 23.47
C LYS A 7 26.74 -17.12 22.93
N ARG A 8 26.23 -18.17 22.26
CA ARG A 8 24.81 -18.30 21.95
C ARG A 8 24.07 -18.35 23.28
N SER A 9 23.62 -17.20 23.76
CA SER A 9 22.94 -17.09 25.06
C SER A 9 21.62 -17.83 24.96
N LEU A 10 21.32 -18.65 25.98
CA LEU A 10 20.03 -19.34 26.11
C LEU A 10 18.83 -18.37 26.09
N GLY A 11 19.04 -17.06 26.26
CA GLY A 11 18.02 -16.02 26.14
C GLY A 11 17.47 -15.81 24.72
N LEU A 12 18.10 -16.36 23.68
CA LEU A 12 17.57 -16.28 22.30
C LEU A 12 16.51 -17.34 22.00
N VAL A 13 16.54 -18.49 22.67
CA VAL A 13 15.57 -19.58 22.46
C VAL A 13 14.12 -19.14 22.70
N PRO A 14 13.76 -18.47 23.82
CA PRO A 14 12.39 -18.00 24.03
C PRO A 14 11.99 -16.92 23.01
N VAL A 15 12.92 -16.06 22.59
CA VAL A 15 12.67 -15.04 21.55
C VAL A 15 12.31 -15.71 20.22
N TYR A 16 13.12 -16.69 19.77
CA TYR A 16 12.82 -17.43 18.54
C TYR A 16 11.51 -18.22 18.63
N ALA A 17 11.21 -18.83 19.78
CA ALA A 17 9.94 -19.54 19.98
C ALA A 17 8.73 -18.59 19.83
N VAL A 18 8.79 -17.41 20.46
CA VAL A 18 7.73 -16.39 20.34
C VAL A 18 7.61 -15.90 18.90
N LEU A 19 8.73 -15.61 18.22
CA LEU A 19 8.71 -15.16 16.83
C LEU A 19 8.16 -16.22 15.87
N ILE A 20 8.51 -17.50 16.06
CA ILE A 20 7.97 -18.61 15.26
C ILE A 20 6.47 -18.73 15.50
N PHE A 21 6.02 -18.70 16.76
CA PHE A 21 4.60 -18.78 17.08
C PHE A 21 3.82 -17.61 16.47
N ALA A 22 4.31 -16.37 16.66
CA ALA A 22 3.68 -15.18 16.08
C ALA A 22 3.64 -15.24 14.55
N SER A 23 4.69 -15.76 13.92
CA SER A 23 4.74 -15.94 12.46
C SER A 23 3.72 -16.97 11.98
N LEU A 24 3.65 -18.14 12.62
CA LEU A 24 2.68 -19.19 12.29
C LEU A 24 1.23 -18.71 12.49
N PHE A 25 0.98 -18.00 13.59
CA PHE A 25 -0.33 -17.43 13.88
C PHE A 25 -0.73 -16.38 12.84
N SER A 26 0.20 -15.53 12.42
CA SER A 26 -0.06 -14.50 11.40
C SER A 26 -0.26 -15.07 9.99
N LEU A 27 0.41 -16.18 9.67
CA LEU A 27 0.26 -16.88 8.39
C LEU A 27 -0.98 -17.77 8.32
N PHE A 28 -1.54 -18.16 9.46
CA PHE A 28 -2.68 -19.08 9.53
C PHE A 28 -3.91 -18.59 8.74
N PRO A 29 -4.36 -17.31 8.81
CA PRO A 29 -5.48 -16.85 7.99
C PRO A 29 -5.25 -16.98 6.48
N PHE A 30 -4.02 -16.73 6.01
CA PHE A 30 -3.67 -16.88 4.60
C PHE A 30 -3.65 -18.35 4.17
N TYR A 31 -3.12 -19.22 5.03
CA TYR A 31 -3.18 -20.66 4.82
C TYR A 31 -4.63 -21.17 4.78
N TRP A 32 -5.46 -20.73 5.72
CA TRP A 32 -6.86 -21.16 5.79
C TRP A 32 -7.68 -20.62 4.61
N MET A 33 -7.41 -19.38 4.17
CA MET A 33 -7.94 -18.83 2.92
C MET A 33 -7.57 -19.70 1.71
N PHE A 34 -6.31 -20.13 1.61
CA PHE A 34 -5.90 -21.08 0.58
C PHE A 34 -6.65 -22.42 0.70
N VAL A 35 -6.73 -23.01 1.88
CA VAL A 35 -7.50 -24.25 2.09
C VAL A 35 -8.95 -24.09 1.63
N MET A 36 -9.62 -23.02 2.03
CA MET A 36 -11.02 -22.79 1.64
C MET A 36 -11.19 -22.50 0.15
N SER A 37 -10.24 -21.82 -0.49
CA SER A 37 -10.23 -21.64 -1.96
C SER A 37 -10.22 -22.96 -2.75
N THR A 38 -9.78 -24.06 -2.11
CA THR A 38 -9.69 -25.39 -2.72
C THR A 38 -10.88 -26.30 -2.37
N ARG A 39 -11.88 -25.79 -1.63
CA ARG A 39 -12.98 -26.56 -1.03
C ARG A 39 -14.34 -26.09 -1.57
N PRO A 40 -15.39 -26.93 -1.48
CA PRO A 40 -16.76 -26.51 -1.79
C PRO A 40 -17.31 -25.57 -0.70
N SER A 41 -18.35 -24.79 -1.01
CA SER A 41 -18.88 -23.75 -0.10
C SER A 41 -19.33 -24.29 1.26
N GLU A 42 -19.88 -25.50 1.29
CA GLU A 42 -20.37 -26.17 2.50
C GLU A 42 -19.26 -26.44 3.52
N ALA A 43 -18.00 -26.53 3.06
CA ALA A 43 -16.84 -26.73 3.94
C ALA A 43 -16.56 -25.51 4.84
N TYR A 44 -17.08 -24.32 4.50
CA TYR A 44 -16.91 -23.12 5.31
C TYR A 44 -17.56 -23.24 6.69
N ASN A 45 -18.73 -23.89 6.76
CA ASN A 45 -19.49 -24.09 8.00
C ASN A 45 -19.27 -25.48 8.61
N SER A 46 -18.28 -26.25 8.16
CA SER A 46 -18.05 -27.62 8.65
C SER A 46 -17.48 -27.62 10.07
N ILE A 47 -17.93 -28.59 10.89
CA ILE A 47 -17.38 -28.85 12.22
C ILE A 47 -16.81 -30.28 12.22
N PRO A 48 -15.50 -30.49 12.44
CA PRO A 48 -14.46 -29.47 12.62
C PRO A 48 -14.15 -28.65 11.35
N PRO A 49 -13.56 -27.45 11.47
CA PRO A 49 -13.17 -26.64 10.32
C PRO A 49 -12.24 -27.41 9.37
N ALA A 50 -12.41 -27.24 8.05
CA ALA A 50 -11.48 -27.88 7.12
C ALA A 50 -10.10 -27.21 7.23
N LEU A 51 -9.07 -28.03 7.50
CA LEU A 51 -7.68 -27.59 7.67
C LEU A 51 -6.75 -28.10 6.56
N ILE A 52 -7.23 -29.00 5.70
CA ILE A 52 -6.46 -29.61 4.62
C ILE A 52 -6.98 -29.13 3.26
N PRO A 53 -6.13 -28.87 2.26
CA PRO A 53 -6.57 -28.52 0.92
C PRO A 53 -7.54 -29.57 0.34
N GLY A 54 -8.45 -29.12 -0.52
CA GLY A 54 -9.34 -29.93 -1.34
C GLY A 54 -8.91 -29.94 -2.80
N THR A 55 -9.82 -30.35 -3.69
CA THR A 55 -9.54 -30.54 -5.13
C THR A 55 -10.16 -29.47 -6.02
N LYS A 56 -10.92 -28.51 -5.45
CA LYS A 56 -11.74 -27.55 -6.21
C LYS A 56 -11.07 -26.22 -6.54
N LEU A 57 -9.74 -26.12 -6.43
CA LEU A 57 -9.02 -24.86 -6.64
C LEU A 57 -9.34 -24.23 -8.00
N VAL A 58 -9.20 -25.02 -9.07
CA VAL A 58 -9.42 -24.58 -10.45
C VAL A 58 -10.89 -24.31 -10.71
N GLU A 59 -11.78 -25.20 -10.25
CA GLU A 59 -13.23 -25.05 -10.38
C GLU A 59 -13.71 -23.75 -9.71
N ASN A 60 -13.28 -23.48 -8.48
CA ASN A 60 -13.64 -22.26 -7.76
C ASN A 60 -13.13 -21.02 -8.46
N PHE A 61 -11.91 -21.04 -8.99
CA PHE A 61 -11.38 -19.90 -9.72
C PHE A 61 -12.09 -19.71 -11.07
N GLN A 62 -12.43 -20.78 -11.79
CA GLN A 62 -13.22 -20.66 -13.02
C GLN A 62 -14.58 -20.00 -12.73
N ARG A 63 -15.24 -20.39 -11.63
CA ARG A 63 -16.49 -19.73 -11.20
C ARG A 63 -16.31 -18.24 -10.88
N VAL A 64 -15.15 -17.83 -10.36
CA VAL A 64 -14.81 -16.41 -10.20
C VAL A 64 -14.70 -15.72 -11.57
N LEU A 65 -13.97 -16.32 -12.52
CA LEU A 65 -13.80 -15.78 -13.87
C LEU A 65 -15.12 -15.67 -14.64
N ASP A 66 -16.04 -16.60 -14.42
CA ASP A 66 -17.37 -16.60 -15.05
C ASP A 66 -18.31 -15.56 -14.39
N SER A 67 -18.06 -15.20 -13.12
CA SER A 67 -18.92 -14.29 -12.36
C SER A 67 -18.50 -12.83 -12.44
N ILE A 68 -17.19 -12.55 -12.54
CA ILE A 68 -16.63 -11.19 -12.55
C ILE A 68 -15.50 -11.05 -13.58
N PRO A 69 -15.26 -9.85 -14.12
CA PRO A 69 -14.15 -9.59 -15.03
C PRO A 69 -12.79 -9.51 -14.28
N PHE A 70 -12.41 -10.59 -13.58
CA PHE A 70 -11.32 -10.64 -12.61
C PHE A 70 -9.99 -10.06 -13.15
N PHE A 71 -9.54 -10.50 -14.32
CA PHE A 71 -8.26 -10.05 -14.88
C PHE A 71 -8.29 -8.58 -15.33
N GLN A 72 -9.43 -8.11 -15.83
CA GLN A 72 -9.61 -6.70 -16.17
C GLN A 72 -9.61 -5.84 -14.90
N SER A 73 -10.36 -6.25 -13.87
CA SER A 73 -10.38 -5.54 -12.60
C SER A 73 -9.01 -5.56 -11.89
N MET A 74 -8.26 -6.65 -12.03
CA MET A 74 -6.85 -6.74 -11.59
C MET A 74 -5.98 -5.72 -12.33
N TRP A 75 -6.11 -5.63 -13.66
CA TRP A 75 -5.37 -4.66 -14.46
C TRP A 75 -5.70 -3.22 -14.08
N ASN A 76 -7.00 -2.90 -13.91
CA ASN A 76 -7.48 -1.62 -13.42
C ASN A 76 -6.86 -1.27 -12.06
N THR A 77 -6.82 -2.22 -11.12
CA THR A 77 -6.17 -2.02 -9.80
C THR A 77 -4.67 -1.75 -9.95
N VAL A 78 -3.95 -2.56 -10.73
CA VAL A 78 -2.49 -2.37 -10.92
C VAL A 78 -2.20 -1.01 -11.53
N LEU A 79 -2.97 -0.61 -12.55
CA LEU A 79 -2.83 0.68 -13.21
C LEU A 79 -3.11 1.82 -12.22
N LEU A 80 -4.24 1.75 -11.51
CA LEU A 80 -4.63 2.76 -10.53
C LEU A 80 -3.57 2.91 -9.42
N CYS A 81 -3.17 1.81 -8.78
CA CYS A 81 -2.18 1.82 -7.72
C CYS A 81 -0.85 2.38 -8.22
N THR A 82 -0.36 1.94 -9.38
CA THR A 82 0.92 2.42 -9.94
C THR A 82 0.86 3.92 -10.24
N SER A 83 -0.21 4.38 -10.91
CA SER A 83 -0.37 5.80 -11.26
C SER A 83 -0.46 6.68 -10.02
N VAL A 84 -1.29 6.31 -9.03
CA VAL A 84 -1.41 7.06 -7.77
C VAL A 84 -0.08 7.07 -7.02
N THR A 85 0.60 5.93 -6.88
CA THR A 85 1.89 5.85 -6.19
C THR A 85 2.94 6.73 -6.83
N LEU A 86 3.07 6.74 -8.17
CA LEU A 86 4.03 7.59 -8.87
C LEU A 86 3.76 9.09 -8.64
N VAL A 87 2.49 9.50 -8.73
CA VAL A 87 2.08 10.89 -8.48
C VAL A 87 2.36 11.28 -7.03
N VAL A 88 2.01 10.42 -6.06
CA VAL A 88 2.27 10.67 -4.64
C VAL A 88 3.76 10.78 -4.37
N LEU A 89 4.59 9.86 -4.86
CA LEU A 89 6.05 9.93 -4.69
C LEU A 89 6.61 11.24 -5.23
N PHE A 90 6.15 11.67 -6.40
CA PHE A 90 6.56 12.93 -7.02
C PHE A 90 6.14 14.14 -6.18
N ILE A 91 4.85 14.27 -5.86
CA ILE A 91 4.33 15.42 -5.11
C ILE A 91 4.89 15.46 -3.70
N SER A 92 4.88 14.33 -2.98
CA SER A 92 5.38 14.26 -1.62
C SER A 92 6.86 14.56 -1.51
N SER A 93 7.69 14.11 -2.46
CA SER A 93 9.13 14.41 -2.42
C SER A 93 9.44 15.88 -2.75
N LEU A 94 8.70 16.49 -3.67
CA LEU A 94 8.81 17.92 -3.97
C LEU A 94 8.36 18.79 -2.78
N ALA A 95 7.19 18.51 -2.23
CA ALA A 95 6.67 19.21 -1.05
C ALA A 95 7.60 19.00 0.16
N GLY A 96 8.04 17.76 0.39
CA GLY A 96 9.00 17.41 1.42
C GLY A 96 10.31 18.19 1.28
N PHE A 97 10.83 18.32 0.05
CA PHE A 97 12.02 19.13 -0.24
C PHE A 97 11.82 20.60 0.11
N ALA A 98 10.71 21.19 -0.34
CA ALA A 98 10.40 22.59 -0.03
C ALA A 98 10.26 22.83 1.48
N PHE A 99 9.50 22.00 2.19
CA PHE A 99 9.30 22.13 3.64
C PHE A 99 10.52 21.76 4.48
N ALA A 100 11.47 21.01 3.94
CA ALA A 100 12.72 20.66 4.63
C ALA A 100 13.81 21.71 4.40
N LYS A 101 13.99 22.18 3.16
CA LYS A 101 15.20 22.91 2.74
C LYS A 101 14.98 24.38 2.41
N PHE A 102 13.74 24.85 2.24
CA PHE A 102 13.46 26.26 1.97
C PHE A 102 12.87 26.95 3.18
N GLU A 103 13.21 28.22 3.35
CA GLU A 103 12.58 29.15 4.28
C GLU A 103 11.62 30.04 3.50
N PHE A 104 10.35 30.08 3.91
CA PHE A 104 9.32 30.90 3.29
C PHE A 104 8.26 31.30 4.32
N PRO A 105 7.60 32.45 4.14
CA PRO A 105 6.60 32.93 5.09
C PRO A 105 5.45 31.92 5.23
N GLY A 106 5.08 31.58 6.47
CA GLY A 106 4.00 30.64 6.77
C GLY A 106 4.36 29.15 6.65
N LYS A 107 5.62 28.78 6.40
CA LYS A 107 6.11 27.39 6.30
C LYS A 107 5.54 26.45 7.36
N ASN A 108 5.65 26.82 8.64
CA ASN A 108 5.15 25.98 9.74
C ASN A 108 3.63 25.91 9.77
N PHE A 109 2.94 27.01 9.47
CA PHE A 109 1.47 27.01 9.40
C PHE A 109 0.97 26.07 8.31
N PHE A 110 1.49 26.17 7.08
CA PHE A 110 1.09 25.29 5.98
C PHE A 110 1.43 23.83 6.25
N PHE A 111 2.61 23.56 6.83
CA PHE A 111 2.99 22.20 7.18
C PHE A 111 2.03 21.60 8.22
N VAL A 112 1.73 22.34 9.30
CA VAL A 112 0.77 21.89 10.32
C VAL A 112 -0.63 21.74 9.74
N ALA A 113 -1.09 22.66 8.89
CA ALA A 113 -2.38 22.56 8.23
C ALA A 113 -2.51 21.27 7.40
N ILE A 114 -1.46 20.89 6.66
CA ILE A 114 -1.41 19.62 5.93
C ILE A 114 -1.55 18.43 6.90
N LEU A 115 -0.82 18.43 8.02
CA LEU A 115 -0.90 17.34 9.00
C LEU A 115 -2.28 17.25 9.67
N LEU A 116 -2.93 18.38 9.92
CA LEU A 116 -4.27 18.41 10.51
C LEU A 116 -5.32 17.75 9.61
N THR A 117 -5.11 17.72 8.28
CA THR A 117 -6.00 16.97 7.38
C THR A 117 -6.02 15.47 7.66
N MET A 118 -4.95 14.91 8.25
CA MET A 118 -4.90 13.49 8.63
C MET A 118 -5.79 13.15 9.83
N VAL A 119 -6.17 14.15 10.63
CA VAL A 119 -7.03 13.97 11.79
C VAL A 119 -8.48 13.74 11.38
N ILE A 120 -8.88 14.28 10.22
CA ILE A 120 -10.24 14.16 9.70
C ILE A 120 -10.43 12.75 9.14
N PRO A 121 -11.40 11.95 9.65
CA PRO A 121 -11.71 10.67 9.07
C PRO A 121 -12.19 10.84 7.62
N PRO A 122 -11.61 10.12 6.64
CA PRO A 122 -11.96 10.29 5.23
C PRO A 122 -13.44 10.01 4.94
N GLN A 123 -14.09 9.16 5.75
CA GLN A 123 -15.50 8.80 5.61
C GLN A 123 -16.45 10.00 5.81
N LEU A 124 -16.06 11.01 6.59
CA LEU A 124 -16.88 12.22 6.77
C LEU A 124 -17.01 13.04 5.48
N GLY A 125 -16.02 12.94 4.60
CA GLY A 125 -15.99 13.67 3.32
C GLY A 125 -16.70 12.95 2.18
N LEU A 126 -17.24 11.74 2.38
CA LEU A 126 -17.67 10.86 1.29
C LEU A 126 -18.75 11.50 0.40
N ILE A 127 -19.83 12.03 1.00
CA ILE A 127 -20.94 12.66 0.28
C ILE A 127 -20.48 13.90 -0.51
N PRO A 128 -19.80 14.89 0.11
CA PRO A 128 -19.36 16.08 -0.64
C PRO A 128 -18.30 15.75 -1.70
N GLN A 129 -17.39 14.80 -1.44
CA GLN A 129 -16.39 14.37 -2.42
C GLN A 129 -17.06 13.69 -3.62
N TYR A 130 -18.04 12.82 -3.37
CA TYR A 130 -18.82 12.19 -4.44
C TYR A 130 -19.54 13.23 -5.30
N TYR A 131 -20.18 14.21 -4.66
CA TYR A 131 -20.87 15.30 -5.37
C TYR A 131 -19.90 16.05 -6.30
N LEU A 132 -18.71 16.43 -5.81
CA LEU A 132 -17.68 17.11 -6.61
C LEU A 132 -17.22 16.26 -7.80
N VAL A 133 -16.92 14.97 -7.58
CA VAL A 133 -16.46 14.06 -8.64
C VAL A 133 -17.57 13.80 -9.66
N SER A 134 -18.84 13.79 -9.22
CA SER A 134 -20.00 13.74 -10.09
C SER A 134 -20.14 14.97 -10.95
N GLU A 135 -20.04 16.16 -10.36
CA GLU A 135 -20.16 17.44 -11.07
C GLU A 135 -19.06 17.63 -12.11
N LEU A 136 -17.84 17.15 -11.80
CA LEU A 136 -16.69 17.17 -12.71
C LEU A 136 -16.75 16.08 -13.79
N GLY A 137 -17.74 15.18 -13.76
CA GLY A 137 -17.90 14.10 -14.74
C GLY A 137 -16.85 13.00 -14.64
N TRP A 138 -16.25 12.80 -13.46
CA TRP A 138 -15.18 11.82 -13.23
C TRP A 138 -15.67 10.49 -12.66
N LEU A 139 -16.98 10.34 -12.47
CA LEU A 139 -17.57 9.08 -12.08
C LEU A 139 -17.32 8.00 -13.12
N ASP A 140 -17.26 6.75 -12.65
CA ASP A 140 -17.03 5.57 -13.47
C ASP A 140 -15.68 5.58 -14.20
N THR A 141 -14.70 6.32 -13.68
CA THR A 141 -13.32 6.37 -14.20
C THR A 141 -12.29 6.02 -13.15
N LEU A 142 -11.16 5.42 -13.57
CA LEU A 142 -10.02 5.18 -12.68
C LEU A 142 -9.42 6.49 -12.15
N PHE A 143 -9.50 7.58 -12.91
CA PHE A 143 -9.06 8.89 -12.44
C PHE A 143 -9.91 9.37 -11.24
N GLY A 144 -11.25 9.29 -11.35
CA GLY A 144 -12.15 9.59 -10.23
C GLY A 144 -11.93 8.67 -9.03
N ALA A 145 -11.60 7.40 -9.26
CA ALA A 145 -11.21 6.48 -8.18
C ALA A 145 -9.88 6.87 -7.50
N GLY A 146 -8.93 7.45 -8.22
CA GLY A 146 -7.60 7.79 -7.70
C GLY A 146 -7.43 9.21 -7.16
N ILE A 147 -8.28 10.16 -7.57
CA ILE A 147 -8.05 11.60 -7.39
C ILE A 147 -7.86 12.02 -5.93
N LEU A 148 -8.59 11.40 -4.99
CA LEU A 148 -8.52 11.74 -3.57
C LEU A 148 -7.20 11.33 -2.92
N TYR A 149 -6.45 10.42 -3.55
CA TYR A 149 -5.21 9.85 -3.00
C TYR A 149 -3.94 10.51 -3.55
N LEU A 150 -4.04 11.33 -4.60
CA LEU A 150 -2.88 11.97 -5.25
C LEU A 150 -2.13 12.93 -4.32
N LEU A 151 -2.85 13.57 -3.39
CA LEU A 151 -2.28 14.38 -2.32
C LEU A 151 -2.26 13.57 -1.04
N ASN A 152 -1.07 13.16 -0.61
CA ASN A 152 -0.90 12.31 0.56
C ASN A 152 -0.13 13.05 1.68
N PRO A 153 -0.82 13.52 2.74
CA PRO A 153 -0.18 14.24 3.85
C PRO A 153 0.89 13.42 4.57
N LEU A 154 0.66 12.11 4.77
CA LEU A 154 1.64 11.21 5.36
C LEU A 154 2.91 11.13 4.51
N GLY A 155 2.78 11.06 3.19
CA GLY A 155 3.90 11.06 2.26
C GLY A 155 4.70 12.36 2.32
N ILE A 156 4.03 13.51 2.38
CA ILE A 156 4.68 14.83 2.55
C ILE A 156 5.46 14.86 3.87
N PHE A 157 4.84 14.41 4.95
CA PHE A 157 5.48 14.33 6.26
C PHE A 157 6.73 13.44 6.24
N LEU A 158 6.60 12.21 5.74
CA LEU A 158 7.70 11.25 5.67
C LEU A 158 8.86 11.74 4.80
N MET A 159 8.54 12.30 3.62
CA MET A 159 9.57 12.85 2.73
C MET A 159 10.27 14.06 3.36
N ARG A 160 9.53 14.96 4.03
CA ARG A 160 10.14 16.06 4.77
C ARG A 160 11.11 15.57 5.84
N GLN A 161 10.70 14.58 6.65
CA GLN A 161 11.54 14.03 7.72
C GLN A 161 12.81 13.40 7.14
N TYR A 162 12.67 12.55 6.12
CA TYR A 162 13.81 11.89 5.50
C TYR A 162 14.75 12.90 4.83
N ILE A 163 14.22 13.85 4.06
CA ILE A 163 15.05 14.89 3.40
C ILE A 163 15.76 15.76 4.45
N SER A 164 15.10 16.09 5.56
CA SER A 164 15.71 16.88 6.63
C SER A 164 16.88 16.16 7.29
N GLN A 165 16.83 14.83 7.42
CA GLN A 165 17.88 14.04 8.08
C GLN A 165 18.98 13.60 7.13
N SER A 166 18.63 13.22 5.89
CA SER A 166 19.54 12.53 4.97
C SER A 166 20.23 13.45 3.95
N VAL A 167 19.71 14.65 3.70
CA VAL A 167 20.30 15.60 2.74
C VAL A 167 21.04 16.70 3.50
N PRO A 168 22.39 16.76 3.44
CA PRO A 168 23.16 17.84 4.05
C PRO A 168 22.84 19.20 3.42
N ASP A 169 22.72 20.25 4.23
CA ASP A 169 22.44 21.61 3.74
C ASP A 169 23.60 22.17 2.91
N GLU A 170 24.85 21.79 3.24
CA GLU A 170 26.06 22.17 2.51
C GLU A 170 25.99 21.79 1.02
N LEU A 171 25.41 20.63 0.67
CA LEU A 171 25.24 20.22 -0.73
C LEU A 171 24.26 21.13 -1.49
N ILE A 172 23.23 21.60 -0.80
CA ILE A 172 22.22 22.51 -1.36
C ILE A 172 22.83 23.90 -1.54
N GLU A 173 23.60 24.39 -0.57
CA GLU A 173 24.30 25.67 -0.63
C GLU A 173 25.37 25.69 -1.73
N ALA A 174 26.20 24.64 -1.81
CA ALA A 174 27.19 24.51 -2.87
C ALA A 174 26.55 24.55 -4.27
N ALA A 175 25.46 23.79 -4.48
CA ALA A 175 24.77 23.80 -5.76
C ALA A 175 24.12 25.15 -6.10
N LYS A 176 23.67 25.92 -5.10
CA LYS A 176 23.18 27.29 -5.29
C LYS A 176 24.32 28.24 -5.69
N LEU A 177 25.50 28.10 -5.10
CA LEU A 177 26.70 28.87 -5.49
C LEU A 177 27.12 28.54 -6.94
N ASP A 178 26.95 27.30 -7.37
CA ASP A 178 27.14 26.86 -8.77
C ASP A 178 26.03 27.33 -9.74
N GLY A 179 25.07 28.13 -9.27
CA GLY A 179 23.98 28.66 -10.08
C GLY A 179 22.93 27.63 -10.51
N CYS A 180 22.84 26.48 -9.83
CA CYS A 180 21.81 25.49 -10.14
C CYS A 180 20.41 25.99 -9.75
N SER A 181 19.42 25.77 -10.62
CA SER A 181 18.02 26.02 -10.28
C SER A 181 17.51 25.04 -9.21
N ASN A 182 16.51 25.45 -8.43
CA ASN A 182 15.93 24.61 -7.37
C ASN A 182 15.46 23.24 -7.87
N PHE A 183 14.87 23.17 -9.06
CA PHE A 183 14.44 21.89 -9.65
C PHE A 183 15.64 21.02 -10.08
N ARG A 184 16.74 21.64 -10.55
CA ARG A 184 17.98 20.91 -10.84
C ARG A 184 18.60 20.35 -9.56
N ILE A 185 18.61 21.13 -8.47
CA ILE A 185 19.06 20.65 -7.15
C ILE A 185 18.22 19.46 -6.69
N TYR A 186 16.88 19.59 -6.77
CA TYR A 186 15.96 18.50 -6.45
C TYR A 186 16.28 17.23 -7.25
N ARG A 187 16.37 17.33 -8.58
CA ARG A 187 16.56 16.16 -9.46
C ARG A 187 17.95 15.54 -9.35
N SER A 188 19.00 16.35 -9.19
CA SER A 188 20.39 15.89 -9.26
C SER A 188 21.00 15.54 -7.90
N ILE A 189 20.51 16.11 -6.80
CA ILE A 189 21.06 15.89 -5.46
C ILE A 189 20.04 15.21 -4.56
N VAL A 190 18.88 15.83 -4.38
CA VAL A 190 17.88 15.37 -3.39
C VAL A 190 17.31 14.02 -3.80
N LEU A 191 16.84 13.90 -5.04
CA LEU A 191 16.14 12.72 -5.55
C LEU A 191 17.00 11.43 -5.50
N PRO A 192 18.29 11.43 -5.88
CA PRO A 192 19.17 10.27 -5.69
C PRO A 192 19.35 9.87 -4.22
N ILE A 193 19.50 10.85 -3.31
CA ILE A 193 19.69 10.61 -1.88
C ILE A 193 18.42 10.00 -1.25
N VAL A 194 17.24 10.47 -1.65
CA VAL A 194 15.96 10.04 -1.05
C VAL A 194 15.34 8.83 -1.74
N LYS A 195 15.98 8.29 -2.78
CA LYS A 195 15.52 7.11 -3.51
C LYS A 195 15.23 5.90 -2.60
N PRO A 196 15.98 5.62 -1.51
CA PRO A 196 15.62 4.55 -0.58
C PRO A 196 14.26 4.80 0.10
N ALA A 197 13.95 6.04 0.47
CA ALA A 197 12.67 6.41 1.09
C ALA A 197 11.47 6.21 0.14
N PHE A 198 11.68 6.24 -1.18
CA PHE A 198 10.62 6.01 -2.17
C PHE A 198 10.12 4.57 -2.13
N ALA A 199 10.96 3.60 -1.75
CA ALA A 199 10.51 2.22 -1.60
C ALA A 199 9.48 2.12 -0.46
N THR A 200 9.78 2.70 0.70
CA THR A 200 8.91 2.70 1.87
C THR A 200 7.61 3.43 1.60
N LEU A 201 7.66 4.68 1.11
CA LEU A 201 6.44 5.43 0.79
C LEU A 201 5.66 4.76 -0.34
N GLY A 202 6.34 4.21 -1.34
CA GLY A 202 5.73 3.53 -2.47
C GLY A 202 4.89 2.34 -2.05
N ILE A 203 5.43 1.46 -1.21
CA ILE A 203 4.71 0.29 -0.68
C ILE A 203 3.50 0.72 0.17
N ILE A 204 3.67 1.72 1.04
CA ILE A 204 2.58 2.23 1.89
C ILE A 204 1.43 2.72 1.02
N VAL A 205 1.70 3.57 0.03
CA VAL A 205 0.66 4.14 -0.85
C VAL A 205 0.06 3.07 -1.74
N PHE A 206 0.87 2.21 -2.34
CA PHE A 206 0.39 1.13 -3.22
C PHE A 206 -0.57 0.19 -2.47
N THR A 207 -0.19 -0.22 -1.26
CA THR A 207 -1.01 -1.10 -0.41
C THR A 207 -2.30 -0.41 0.01
N LEU A 208 -2.23 0.88 0.36
CA LEU A 208 -3.39 1.68 0.72
C LEU A 208 -4.40 1.73 -0.43
N VAL A 209 -3.96 2.03 -1.64
CA VAL A 209 -4.84 2.14 -2.82
C VAL A 209 -5.36 0.77 -3.26
N TRP A 210 -4.54 -0.29 -3.13
CA TRP A 210 -4.93 -1.66 -3.45
C TRP A 210 -6.06 -2.19 -2.57
N GLY A 211 -6.01 -1.86 -1.28
CA GLY A 211 -7.01 -2.27 -0.28
C GLY A 211 -8.16 -1.28 -0.13
N GLU A 212 -8.17 -0.20 -0.91
CA GLU A 212 -9.23 0.79 -0.88
C GLU A 212 -10.48 0.19 -1.54
N PHE A 213 -11.60 0.25 -0.83
CA PHE A 213 -12.86 -0.32 -1.26
C PHE A 213 -13.99 0.71 -1.27
N LEU A 214 -14.14 1.46 -0.18
CA LEU A 214 -15.31 2.30 0.06
C LEU A 214 -15.47 3.38 -1.01
N TRP A 215 -14.40 4.12 -1.30
CA TRP A 215 -14.44 5.19 -2.30
C TRP A 215 -14.56 4.62 -3.71
N GLN A 216 -13.73 3.64 -4.07
CA GLN A 216 -13.77 2.96 -5.35
C GLN A 216 -15.14 2.37 -5.65
N PHE A 217 -15.78 1.71 -4.67
CA PHE A 217 -17.14 1.18 -4.80
C PHE A 217 -18.19 2.28 -4.97
N THR A 218 -17.97 3.46 -4.39
CA THR A 218 -18.90 4.58 -4.48
C THR A 218 -18.85 5.26 -5.86
N VAL A 219 -17.68 5.32 -6.50
CA VAL A 219 -17.51 6.07 -7.77
C VAL A 219 -17.49 5.21 -9.02
N LEU A 220 -17.10 3.94 -8.94
CA LEU A 220 -17.07 3.02 -10.07
C LEU A 220 -18.44 2.33 -10.22
N ARG A 221 -18.98 2.27 -11.44
CA ARG A 221 -20.36 1.84 -11.69
C ARG A 221 -20.47 0.70 -12.70
N SER A 222 -19.60 0.69 -13.71
CA SER A 222 -19.61 -0.31 -14.77
C SER A 222 -18.59 -1.42 -14.47
N PRO A 223 -18.91 -2.71 -14.72
CA PRO A 223 -17.98 -3.82 -14.48
C PRO A 223 -16.60 -3.62 -15.13
N GLU A 224 -16.55 -2.91 -16.25
CA GLU A 224 -15.33 -2.64 -17.00
C GLU A 224 -14.39 -1.65 -16.29
N SER A 225 -14.93 -0.76 -15.46
CA SER A 225 -14.19 0.23 -14.69
C SER A 225 -13.80 -0.26 -13.31
N TYR A 226 -14.43 -1.34 -12.83
CA TYR A 226 -14.20 -1.88 -11.49
C TYR A 226 -12.74 -2.19 -11.23
N THR A 227 -12.28 -1.78 -10.04
CA THR A 227 -11.08 -2.33 -9.42
C THR A 227 -11.39 -3.69 -8.82
N LEU A 228 -10.34 -4.44 -8.52
CA LEU A 228 -10.43 -5.78 -7.98
C LEU A 228 -11.27 -5.88 -6.71
N GLN A 229 -11.13 -4.95 -5.76
CA GLN A 229 -11.92 -4.96 -4.52
C GLN A 229 -13.43 -4.77 -4.82
N VAL A 230 -13.76 -3.88 -5.74
CA VAL A 230 -15.16 -3.62 -6.17
C VAL A 230 -15.74 -4.82 -6.90
N ALA A 231 -14.97 -5.44 -7.80
CA ALA A 231 -15.39 -6.64 -8.51
C ALA A 231 -15.61 -7.82 -7.55
N LEU A 232 -14.71 -8.06 -6.60
CA LEU A 232 -14.87 -9.11 -5.59
C LEU A 232 -16.10 -8.91 -4.71
N ALA A 233 -16.47 -7.66 -4.39
CA ALA A 233 -17.68 -7.39 -3.62
C ALA A 233 -18.96 -7.83 -4.34
N SER A 234 -18.94 -7.90 -5.68
CA SER A 234 -20.07 -8.41 -6.47
C SER A 234 -20.25 -9.93 -6.35
N LEU A 235 -19.24 -10.67 -5.87
CA LEU A 235 -19.38 -12.10 -5.54
C LEU A 235 -20.17 -12.33 -4.25
N ASN A 236 -20.33 -11.31 -3.41
CA ASN A 236 -21.06 -11.37 -2.16
C ASN A 236 -22.56 -11.09 -2.40
N ASN A 237 -23.27 -12.10 -2.92
CA ASN A 237 -24.70 -12.01 -3.20
C ASN A 237 -25.53 -12.15 -1.91
N ALA A 238 -26.59 -11.34 -1.77
CA ALA A 238 -27.42 -11.23 -0.57
C ALA A 238 -28.19 -12.52 -0.20
N TYR A 239 -28.41 -13.44 -1.14
CA TYR A 239 -29.25 -14.62 -0.93
C TYR A 239 -28.48 -15.93 -0.75
N ASN A 240 -27.31 -16.08 -1.37
CA ASN A 240 -26.46 -17.26 -1.27
C ASN A 240 -25.01 -16.86 -1.55
N ILE A 241 -24.17 -16.89 -0.52
CA ILE A 241 -22.73 -16.64 -0.65
C ILE A 241 -22.04 -17.98 -0.90
N ASP A 242 -21.38 -18.10 -2.05
CA ASP A 242 -20.47 -19.22 -2.29
C ASP A 242 -19.09 -18.89 -1.70
N PHE A 243 -18.83 -19.39 -0.49
CA PHE A 243 -17.59 -19.11 0.23
C PHE A 243 -16.36 -19.72 -0.45
N GLY A 244 -16.51 -20.85 -1.15
CA GLY A 244 -15.41 -21.47 -1.90
C GLY A 244 -14.97 -20.60 -3.08
N MET A 245 -15.94 -20.06 -3.82
CA MET A 245 -15.70 -19.11 -4.91
C MET A 245 -15.15 -17.78 -4.38
N LEU A 246 -15.79 -17.18 -3.36
CA LEU A 246 -15.38 -15.91 -2.78
C LEU A 246 -13.94 -15.98 -2.25
N LEU A 247 -13.61 -17.00 -1.45
CA LEU A 247 -12.27 -17.17 -0.90
C LEU A 247 -11.23 -17.52 -1.97
N SER A 248 -11.63 -18.16 -3.08
CA SER A 248 -10.78 -18.30 -4.25
C SER A 248 -10.47 -16.95 -4.91
N GLY A 249 -11.49 -16.12 -5.11
CA GLY A 249 -11.31 -14.76 -5.64
C GLY A 249 -10.36 -13.93 -4.76
N VAL A 250 -10.56 -13.94 -3.45
CA VAL A 250 -9.69 -13.23 -2.49
C VAL A 250 -8.27 -13.81 -2.45
N PHE A 251 -8.11 -15.14 -2.52
CA PHE A 251 -6.79 -15.79 -2.57
C PHE A 251 -5.99 -15.33 -3.80
N TRP A 252 -6.58 -15.42 -4.98
CA TRP A 252 -5.93 -15.00 -6.23
C TRP A 252 -5.72 -13.49 -6.29
N ALA A 253 -6.58 -12.69 -5.66
CA ALA A 253 -6.39 -11.25 -5.52
C ALA A 253 -5.23 -10.89 -4.59
N THR A 254 -4.97 -11.70 -3.57
CA THR A 254 -3.91 -11.45 -2.58
C THR A 254 -2.53 -11.89 -3.09
N ALA A 255 -2.48 -12.92 -3.94
CA ALA A 255 -1.21 -13.49 -4.42
C ALA A 255 -0.26 -12.46 -5.09
N PRO A 256 -0.72 -11.57 -6.00
CA PRO A 256 0.13 -10.53 -6.58
C PRO A 256 0.70 -9.57 -5.54
N LEU A 257 -0.08 -9.20 -4.52
CA LEU A 257 0.37 -8.30 -3.47
C LEU A 257 1.46 -8.95 -2.61
N ILE A 258 1.35 -10.25 -2.32
CA ILE A 258 2.41 -11.02 -1.65
C ILE A 258 3.68 -11.06 -2.51
N ILE A 259 3.54 -11.31 -3.82
CA ILE A 259 4.70 -11.33 -4.74
C ILE A 259 5.41 -9.97 -4.75
N ILE A 260 4.65 -8.87 -4.89
CA ILE A 260 5.19 -7.51 -4.83
C ILE A 260 5.89 -7.31 -3.48
N PHE A 261 5.23 -7.60 -2.36
CA PHE A 261 5.84 -7.47 -1.04
C PHE A 261 7.16 -8.25 -0.93
N LEU A 262 7.22 -9.51 -1.38
CA LEU A 262 8.44 -10.32 -1.34
C LEU A 262 9.57 -9.76 -2.21
N LEU A 263 9.25 -9.20 -3.39
CA LEU A 263 10.22 -8.55 -4.27
C LEU A 263 10.81 -7.29 -3.63
N PHE A 264 9.98 -6.49 -2.93
CA PHE A 264 10.38 -5.23 -2.32
C PHE A 264 10.82 -5.36 -0.85
N ASN A 265 10.69 -6.54 -0.22
CA ASN A 265 11.01 -6.77 1.20
C ASN A 265 12.45 -6.38 1.56
N LYS A 266 13.42 -6.64 0.67
CA LYS A 266 14.82 -6.25 0.92
C LYS A 266 15.00 -4.74 1.06
N LEU A 267 14.27 -3.95 0.27
CA LEU A 267 14.31 -2.47 0.33
C LEU A 267 13.61 -1.95 1.59
N PHE A 268 12.56 -2.64 2.03
CA PHE A 268 11.84 -2.34 3.25
C PHE A 268 12.67 -2.60 4.51
N ILE A 269 13.30 -3.78 4.59
CA ILE A 269 14.18 -4.14 5.72
C ILE A 269 15.32 -3.14 5.85
N SER A 270 16.01 -2.80 4.74
CA SER A 270 17.12 -1.82 4.79
C SER A 270 16.66 -0.48 5.36
N SER A 271 15.49 0.03 4.95
CA SER A 271 14.95 1.31 5.43
C SER A 271 14.58 1.30 6.91
N ILE A 272 14.04 0.20 7.44
CA ILE A 272 13.65 0.09 8.87
C ILE A 272 14.87 -0.14 9.76
N THR A 273 15.84 -0.92 9.28
CA THR A 273 17.06 -1.21 10.05
C THR A 273 17.96 0.00 10.20
N GLU A 274 17.94 0.95 9.24
CA GLU A 274 18.68 2.22 9.36
C GLU A 274 18.18 3.09 10.53
N GLY A 275 16.87 3.11 10.80
CA GLY A 275 16.29 3.81 11.97
C GLY A 275 16.41 3.06 13.30
N SER A 276 16.89 1.81 13.28
CA SER A 276 17.04 0.95 14.46
C SER A 276 18.46 0.94 15.03
N VAL A 277 19.41 1.60 14.35
CA VAL A 277 20.76 1.80 14.88
C VAL A 277 20.69 2.91 15.92
N LYS A 278 20.93 2.55 17.17
CA LYS A 278 20.95 3.46 18.32
C LYS A 278 21.92 4.62 18.05
N SER A 279 21.40 5.85 17.97
CA SER A 279 22.19 7.08 18.12
C SER A 279 22.67 7.23 19.56
#